data_AF-A0A5N6NR57-F1
#
_entry.id   AF-A0A5N6NR57-F1
#
_cell.length_a   1.000
_cell.length_b   1.000
_cell.length_c   1.000
_cell.angle_alpha   90.00
_cell.angle_beta   90.00
_cell.angle_gamma   90.00
#
_symmetry.space_group_name_H-M   'P 1'
#
loop_
_entity.id
_entity.type
_entity.pdbx_description
1 polymer ?
#
loop_
_entity_poly.entity_id
_entity_poly.type
_entity_poly.pdbx_seq_one_letter_code
_entity_poly.pdbx_strand_id
1 'polypeptide(L)'
;MISLGYIARCIWLGTHDWDGIRAGINEDCARRYQDRKNELKRYFDAYGGYNDVENAKNHPPDTQIQEAWEKIIDELFLNVDFRKRYVKNASNRSKQLYATAGGSSSYAQMRHDDMRETEISSMLKDWKMMHTKKGGGWVNETTKDD
;
A
#
# COMPACT_ATOMS: atom_id res chain seq x y z
N MET A 1 -4.45 -49.05 -12.98
CA MET A 1 -5.58 -48.09 -13.03
C MET A 1 -5.28 -46.98 -12.01
N ILE A 2 -4.85 -45.80 -12.45
CA ILE A 2 -4.68 -44.66 -11.54
C ILE A 2 -6.08 -44.14 -11.26
N SER A 3 -6.48 -44.13 -9.99
CA SER A 3 -7.81 -43.66 -9.56
C SER A 3 -8.00 -42.22 -10.00
N LEU A 4 -9.13 -41.93 -10.66
CA LEU A 4 -9.55 -40.58 -11.04
C LEU A 4 -9.55 -39.60 -9.85
N GLY A 5 -9.77 -40.12 -8.63
CA GLY A 5 -9.68 -39.32 -7.39
C GLY A 5 -8.26 -38.84 -7.05
N TYR A 6 -7.21 -39.56 -7.46
CA TYR A 6 -5.82 -39.15 -7.23
C TYR A 6 -5.40 -38.04 -8.20
N ILE A 7 -5.82 -38.15 -9.47
CA ILE A 7 -5.58 -37.12 -10.49
C ILE A 7 -6.35 -35.84 -10.16
N ALA A 8 -7.62 -35.94 -9.76
CA ALA A 8 -8.42 -34.78 -9.35
C ALA A 8 -7.83 -34.06 -8.11
N ARG A 9 -7.30 -34.82 -7.14
CA ARG A 9 -6.65 -34.25 -5.94
C ARG A 9 -5.32 -33.57 -6.26
N CYS A 10 -4.52 -34.12 -7.16
CA CYS A 10 -3.27 -33.49 -7.62
C CYS A 10 -3.52 -32.23 -8.45
N ILE A 11 -4.57 -32.19 -9.27
CA ILE A 11 -4.97 -30.98 -10.01
C ILE A 11 -5.49 -29.90 -9.05
N TRP A 12 -6.26 -30.26 -8.03
CA TRP A 12 -6.82 -29.32 -7.06
C TRP A 12 -5.76 -28.71 -6.11
N LEU A 13 -4.82 -29.52 -5.62
CA LEU A 13 -3.66 -29.04 -4.86
C LEU A 13 -2.69 -28.23 -5.72
N GLY A 14 -2.60 -28.57 -7.02
CA GLY A 14 -1.71 -27.93 -7.96
C GLY A 14 -2.22 -26.61 -8.54
N THR A 15 -3.45 -26.16 -8.27
CA THR A 15 -4.00 -24.89 -8.82
C THR A 15 -4.32 -23.85 -7.75
N HIS A 16 -4.73 -24.27 -6.54
CA HIS A 16 -5.14 -23.36 -5.46
C HIS A 16 -3.98 -22.52 -4.89
N ASP A 17 -2.77 -23.08 -4.80
CA ASP A 17 -1.61 -22.37 -4.25
C ASP A 17 -1.07 -21.28 -5.19
N TRP A 18 -1.36 -21.34 -6.50
CA TRP A 18 -0.85 -20.37 -7.46
C TRP A 18 -1.45 -18.99 -7.29
N ASP A 19 -2.70 -18.89 -6.83
CA ASP A 19 -3.34 -17.60 -6.57
C ASP A 19 -2.68 -16.91 -5.38
N GLY A 20 -2.38 -17.66 -4.32
CA GLY A 20 -1.62 -17.16 -3.17
C GLY A 20 -0.20 -16.73 -3.54
N ILE A 21 0.51 -17.55 -4.32
CA ILE A 21 1.86 -17.22 -4.81
C ILE A 21 1.83 -15.98 -5.70
N ARG A 22 0.88 -15.88 -6.63
CA ARG A 22 0.72 -14.72 -7.52
C ARG A 22 0.38 -13.46 -6.72
N ALA A 23 -0.52 -13.56 -5.73
CA ALA A 23 -0.84 -12.46 -4.85
C ALA A 23 0.40 -11.97 -4.07
N GLY A 24 1.18 -12.90 -3.50
CA GLY A 24 2.41 -12.57 -2.77
C GLY A 24 3.47 -11.90 -3.65
N ILE A 25 3.68 -12.38 -4.88
CA ILE A 25 4.60 -11.75 -5.84
C ILE A 25 4.12 -10.34 -6.19
N ASN A 26 2.83 -10.16 -6.46
CA ASN A 26 2.27 -8.85 -6.78
C ASN A 26 2.42 -7.87 -5.61
N GLU A 27 2.17 -8.34 -4.39
CA GLU A 27 2.33 -7.55 -3.17
C GLU A 27 3.80 -7.12 -2.97
N ASP A 28 4.75 -8.05 -3.15
CA ASP A 28 6.17 -7.73 -3.02
C ASP A 28 6.64 -6.73 -4.08
N CYS A 29 6.25 -6.94 -5.34
CA CYS A 29 6.53 -6.02 -6.43
C CYS A 29 5.93 -4.63 -6.18
N ALA A 30 4.68 -4.55 -5.70
CA ALA A 30 4.02 -3.29 -5.38
C ALA A 30 4.74 -2.56 -4.23
N ARG A 31 5.15 -3.29 -3.20
CA ARG A 31 5.89 -2.74 -2.05
C ARG A 31 7.25 -2.19 -2.46
N ARG A 32 8.06 -2.98 -3.18
CA ARG A 32 9.36 -2.56 -3.71
C ARG A 32 9.24 -1.33 -4.61
N TYR A 33 8.23 -1.31 -5.49
CA TYR A 33 7.96 -0.16 -6.34
C TYR A 33 7.62 1.08 -5.51
N GLN A 34 6.77 0.95 -4.49
CA GLN A 34 6.41 2.04 -3.60
C GLN A 34 7.62 2.58 -2.84
N ASP A 35 8.46 1.70 -2.29
CA ASP A 35 9.64 2.08 -1.51
C ASP A 35 10.64 2.84 -2.39
N ARG A 36 10.99 2.30 -3.56
CA ARG A 36 11.87 2.97 -4.52
C ARG A 36 11.32 4.33 -4.94
N LYS A 37 10.02 4.43 -5.20
CA LYS A 37 9.38 5.70 -5.55
C LYS A 37 9.47 6.72 -4.41
N ASN A 38 9.30 6.28 -3.16
CA ASN A 38 9.41 7.15 -2.00
C ASN A 38 10.85 7.63 -1.79
N GLU A 39 11.85 6.76 -1.97
CA GLU A 39 13.27 7.12 -1.91
C GLU A 39 13.63 8.17 -2.94
N LEU A 40 13.27 7.96 -4.20
CA LEU A 40 13.49 8.92 -5.29
C LEU A 40 12.79 10.26 -5.00
N LYS A 41 11.58 10.23 -4.44
CA LYS A 41 10.86 11.47 -4.09
C LYS A 41 11.56 12.24 -2.96
N ARG A 42 12.08 11.54 -1.94
CA ARG A 42 12.86 12.15 -0.86
C ARG A 42 14.16 12.76 -1.39
N TYR A 43 14.82 12.08 -2.32
CA TYR A 43 16.02 12.59 -2.99
C TYR A 43 15.69 13.85 -3.78
N PHE A 44 14.64 13.82 -4.60
CA PHE A 44 14.14 15.00 -5.32
C PHE A 44 13.90 16.19 -4.36
N ASP A 45 13.24 15.96 -3.23
CA ASP A 45 12.96 17.02 -2.25
C ASP A 45 14.23 17.56 -1.56
N ALA A 46 15.24 16.72 -1.36
CA ALA A 46 16.50 17.12 -0.75
C ALA A 46 17.32 18.09 -1.63
N TYR A 47 17.17 18.00 -2.95
CA TYR A 47 17.87 18.85 -3.93
C TYR A 47 16.99 19.99 -4.45
N GLY A 48 16.08 20.51 -3.63
CA GLY A 48 15.25 21.68 -3.94
C GLY A 48 13.82 21.35 -4.33
N GLY A 49 13.57 20.12 -4.78
CA GLY A 49 12.24 19.58 -5.05
C GLY A 49 11.42 20.50 -5.93
N TYR A 50 10.22 20.86 -5.46
CA TYR A 50 9.31 21.73 -6.20
C TYR A 50 9.71 23.21 -6.19
N ASN A 51 10.59 23.63 -5.29
CA ASN A 51 11.04 25.02 -5.21
C ASN A 51 12.21 25.30 -6.17
N ASP A 52 13.00 24.29 -6.48
CA ASP A 52 14.12 24.37 -7.42
C ASP A 52 14.26 23.05 -8.20
N VAL A 53 13.45 22.95 -9.26
CA VAL A 53 13.37 21.75 -10.10
C VAL A 53 14.64 21.58 -10.93
N GLU A 54 15.27 22.67 -11.37
CA GLU A 54 16.50 22.59 -12.17
C GLU A 54 17.65 22.04 -11.34
N ASN A 55 17.84 22.51 -10.10
CA ASN A 55 18.83 21.94 -9.21
C ASN A 55 18.54 20.46 -8.92
N ALA A 56 17.27 20.08 -8.73
CA ALA A 56 16.90 18.69 -8.53
C ALA A 56 17.23 17.82 -9.76
N LYS A 57 17.01 18.32 -10.99
CA LYS A 57 17.38 17.61 -12.24
C LYS A 57 18.90 17.44 -12.39
N ASN A 58 19.68 18.45 -12.02
CA ASN A 58 21.14 18.42 -12.13
C ASN A 58 21.84 17.49 -11.12
N HIS A 59 21.08 16.93 -10.17
CA HIS A 59 21.58 15.98 -9.19
C HIS A 59 20.86 14.64 -9.34
N PRO A 60 21.26 13.78 -10.29
CA PRO A 60 20.74 12.43 -10.38
C PRO A 60 21.26 11.58 -9.20
N PRO A 61 20.46 10.67 -8.63
CA PRO A 61 20.96 9.65 -7.72
C PRO A 61 21.89 8.67 -8.46
N ASP A 62 22.89 8.10 -7.77
CA ASP A 62 23.82 7.11 -8.35
C ASP A 62 23.15 5.91 -9.01
N THR A 63 21.91 5.59 -8.60
CA THR A 63 21.12 4.48 -9.15
C THR A 63 20.42 4.82 -10.47
N GLN A 64 20.44 6.08 -10.92
CA GLN A 64 19.76 6.56 -12.11
C GLN A 64 20.74 7.25 -13.04
N ILE A 65 20.57 7.02 -14.35
CA ILE A 65 21.21 7.85 -15.37
C ILE A 65 20.46 9.19 -15.49
N GLN A 66 21.16 10.23 -15.93
CA GLN A 66 20.61 11.60 -16.04
C GLN A 66 19.27 11.65 -16.78
N GLU A 67 19.20 11.04 -17.98
CA GLU A 67 17.99 11.02 -18.80
C GLU A 67 16.80 10.36 -18.08
N ALA A 68 17.03 9.23 -17.41
CA ALA A 68 15.99 8.53 -16.65
C ALA A 68 15.52 9.36 -15.45
N TRP A 69 16.45 10.06 -14.80
CA TRP A 69 16.13 10.93 -13.67
C TRP A 69 15.25 12.12 -14.08
N GLU A 70 15.63 12.81 -15.16
CA GLU A 70 14.84 13.91 -15.71
C GLU A 70 13.43 13.45 -16.09
N LYS A 71 13.33 12.29 -16.75
CA LYS A 71 12.05 11.68 -17.11
C LYS A 71 11.19 11.38 -15.89
N ILE A 72 11.76 10.83 -14.81
CA ILE A 72 11.04 10.59 -13.56
C ILE A 72 10.52 11.90 -12.97
N ILE A 73 11.33 12.95 -12.95
CA ILE A 73 10.90 14.25 -12.44
C ILE A 73 9.73 14.78 -13.28
N ASP A 74 9.87 14.80 -14.59
CA ASP A 74 8.90 15.42 -15.50
C ASP A 74 7.59 14.65 -15.58
N GLU A 75 7.66 13.32 -15.74
CA GLU A 75 6.47 12.49 -15.95
C GLU A 75 5.77 12.12 -14.65
N LEU A 76 6.50 12.01 -13.54
CA LEU A 76 5.94 11.55 -12.26
C LEU A 76 5.81 12.66 -11.23
N PHE A 77 6.90 13.36 -10.89
CA PHE A 77 6.87 14.29 -9.76
C PHE A 77 6.21 15.63 -10.10
N LEU A 78 6.43 16.15 -11.31
CA LEU A 78 5.80 17.37 -11.80
C LEU A 78 4.38 17.16 -12.29
N ASN A 79 3.96 15.90 -12.47
CA ASN A 79 2.57 15.59 -12.78
C ASN A 79 1.62 16.16 -11.72
N VAL A 80 0.67 16.97 -12.19
CA VAL A 80 -0.26 17.72 -11.33
C VAL A 80 -1.13 16.77 -10.49
N ASP A 81 -1.59 15.66 -11.06
CA ASP A 81 -2.42 14.69 -10.35
C ASP A 81 -1.63 13.93 -9.30
N PHE A 82 -0.39 13.57 -9.61
CA PHE A 82 0.52 12.99 -8.62
C PHE A 82 0.71 13.94 -7.44
N ARG A 83 1.03 15.21 -7.71
CA ARG A 83 1.24 16.22 -6.66
C ARG A 83 0.00 16.42 -5.79
N LYS A 84 -1.18 16.56 -6.40
CA LYS A 84 -2.46 16.68 -5.67
C LYS A 84 -2.70 15.49 -4.75
N ARG A 85 -2.52 14.26 -5.25
CA ARG A 85 -2.68 13.03 -4.45
C ARG A 85 -1.65 12.97 -3.32
N TYR A 86 -0.40 13.33 -3.60
CA TYR A 86 0.69 13.31 -2.62
C TYR A 86 0.40 14.26 -1.45
N VAL A 87 0.04 15.53 -1.74
CA VAL A 87 -0.31 16.53 -0.72
C VAL A 87 -1.53 16.10 0.09
N LYS A 88 -2.58 15.61 -0.57
CA LYS A 88 -3.79 15.12 0.11
C LYS A 88 -3.47 13.96 1.04
N ASN A 89 -2.65 13.00 0.60
CA ASN A 89 -2.26 11.85 1.41
C ASN A 89 -1.39 12.26 2.60
N ALA A 90 -0.44 13.18 2.40
CA ALA A 90 0.37 13.72 3.49
C ALA A 90 -0.49 14.45 4.53
N SER A 91 -1.44 15.29 4.08
CA SER A 91 -2.40 15.96 4.96
C SER A 91 -3.27 14.95 5.72
N ASN A 92 -3.78 13.91 5.05
CA ASN A 92 -4.57 12.88 5.69
C ASN A 92 -3.77 12.09 6.75
N ARG A 93 -2.51 11.75 6.45
CA ARG A 93 -1.60 11.11 7.43
C ARG A 93 -1.34 12.01 8.64
N SER A 94 -1.18 13.32 8.43
CA SER A 94 -0.98 14.27 9.54
C SER A 94 -2.20 14.39 10.49
N LYS A 95 -3.40 14.02 10.02
CA LYS A 95 -4.63 13.98 10.84
C LYS A 95 -4.77 12.68 11.64
N GLN A 96 -3.89 11.70 11.45
CA GLN A 96 -3.95 10.44 12.16
C GLN A 96 -3.48 10.64 13.61
N LEU A 97 -4.43 10.78 14.53
CA LEU A 97 -4.17 11.01 15.96
C LEU A 97 -3.76 9.75 16.72
N TYR A 98 -4.22 8.58 16.26
CA TYR A 98 -4.02 7.31 16.94
C TYR A 98 -3.48 6.24 15.98
N ALA A 99 -2.63 5.36 16.51
CA ALA A 99 -2.24 4.16 15.79
C ALA A 99 -3.44 3.23 15.64
N THR A 100 -3.62 2.66 14.46
CA THR A 100 -4.68 1.69 14.19
C THR A 100 -4.40 0.37 14.92
N ALA A 101 -5.41 -0.23 15.56
CA ALA A 101 -5.24 -1.49 16.27
C ALA A 101 -5.17 -2.74 15.34
N GLY A 102 -5.45 -2.58 14.05
CA GLY A 102 -5.43 -3.68 13.06
C GLY A 102 -4.05 -4.21 12.66
N GLY A 103 -2.98 -3.73 13.28
CA GLY A 103 -1.62 -4.18 12.98
C GLY A 103 -1.18 -3.80 11.57
N SER A 104 -0.67 -4.78 10.81
CA SER A 104 -0.13 -4.58 9.46
C SER A 104 -1.20 -4.51 8.36
N SER A 105 -2.46 -4.84 8.66
CA SER A 105 -3.52 -4.81 7.66
C SER A 105 -4.20 -3.44 7.61
N SER A 106 -4.31 -2.89 6.41
CA SER A 106 -5.05 -1.64 6.21
C SER A 106 -6.56 -1.88 6.26
N TYR A 107 -7.34 -0.86 6.64
CA TYR A 107 -8.80 -0.96 6.64
C TYR A 107 -9.37 -1.39 5.28
N ALA A 108 -8.79 -0.90 4.18
CA ALA A 108 -9.19 -1.29 2.83
C ALA A 108 -8.88 -2.76 2.52
N GLN A 109 -7.73 -3.25 2.99
CA GLN A 109 -7.33 -4.65 2.84
C GLN A 109 -8.28 -5.57 3.60
N MET A 110 -8.58 -5.24 4.86
CA MET A 110 -9.52 -5.99 5.69
C MET A 110 -10.90 -6.06 5.04
N ARG A 111 -11.40 -4.93 4.53
CA ARG A 111 -12.67 -4.92 3.79
C ARG A 111 -12.66 -5.78 2.54
N HIS A 112 -11.54 -5.78 1.82
CA HIS A 112 -11.38 -6.58 0.61
C HIS A 112 -11.34 -8.07 0.96
N ASP A 113 -10.63 -8.45 2.02
CA ASP A 113 -10.56 -9.83 2.50
C ASP A 113 -11.91 -10.30 3.07
N ASP A 114 -12.61 -9.49 3.87
CA ASP A 114 -13.96 -9.79 4.37
C ASP A 114 -14.95 -9.98 3.20
N MET A 115 -14.87 -9.13 2.16
CA MET A 115 -15.68 -9.28 0.95
C MET A 115 -15.35 -10.56 0.17
N ARG A 116 -14.07 -10.93 0.09
CA ARG A 116 -13.62 -12.16 -0.57
C ARG A 116 -14.06 -13.41 0.19
N GLU A 117 -14.05 -13.37 1.52
CA GLU A 117 -14.30 -14.54 2.37
C GLU A 117 -15.78 -14.74 2.70
N THR A 118 -16.54 -13.66 2.84
CA THR A 118 -17.92 -13.72 3.32
C THR A 118 -18.96 -13.18 2.33
N GLU A 119 -18.53 -12.65 1.18
CA GLU A 119 -19.36 -11.94 0.20
C GLU A 119 -20.16 -10.75 0.77
N ILE A 120 -19.90 -10.37 2.03
CA ILE A 120 -20.57 -9.29 2.76
C ILE A 120 -19.51 -8.46 3.49
N SER A 121 -19.24 -7.24 3.02
CA SER A 121 -18.38 -6.30 3.75
C SER A 121 -19.18 -5.59 4.84
N SER A 122 -18.93 -5.93 6.11
CA SER A 122 -19.49 -5.17 7.24
C SER A 122 -18.53 -4.05 7.65
N MET A 123 -18.72 -2.89 7.03
CA MET A 123 -17.94 -1.67 7.25
C MET A 123 -17.80 -1.31 8.76
N LEU A 124 -18.89 -1.51 9.51
CA LEU A 124 -18.97 -1.26 10.96
C LEU A 124 -18.17 -2.28 11.79
N LYS A 125 -18.18 -3.56 11.40
CA LYS A 125 -17.42 -4.62 12.07
C LYS A 125 -15.92 -4.34 11.95
N ASP A 126 -15.45 -4.05 10.73
CA ASP A 126 -14.04 -3.74 10.47
C ASP A 126 -13.61 -2.47 11.20
N TRP A 127 -14.48 -1.45 11.21
CA TRP A 127 -14.21 -0.21 11.91
C TRP A 127 -14.07 -0.45 13.41
N LYS A 128 -14.98 -1.21 14.01
CA LYS A 128 -14.93 -1.53 15.44
C LYS A 128 -13.68 -2.33 15.81
N MET A 129 -13.28 -3.28 14.95
CA MET A 129 -12.04 -4.04 15.13
C MET A 129 -10.79 -3.15 15.09
N MET A 130 -10.74 -2.17 14.19
CA MET A 130 -9.62 -1.25 14.06
C MET A 130 -9.46 -0.28 15.25
N HIS A 131 -10.52 -0.10 16.03
CA HIS A 131 -10.59 0.84 17.16
C HIS A 131 -10.72 0.15 18.52
N THR A 132 -10.51 -1.17 18.59
CA THR A 132 -10.50 -1.93 19.85
C THR A 132 -9.14 -2.58 20.09
N LYS A 133 -8.64 -2.50 21.32
CA LYS A 133 -7.34 -3.05 21.72
C LYS A 133 -7.41 -4.57 21.91
N LYS A 134 -6.28 -5.26 21.70
CA LYS A 134 -6.13 -6.69 22.01
C LYS A 134 -6.23 -6.88 23.53
N GLY A 135 -7.35 -7.41 24.01
CA GLY A 135 -7.68 -7.53 25.43
C GLY A 135 -8.95 -6.76 25.86
N GLY A 136 -9.59 -6.04 24.94
CA GLY A 136 -10.80 -5.25 25.21
C GLY A 136 -10.50 -3.78 25.48
N GLY A 137 -11.50 -2.93 25.25
CA GLY A 137 -11.40 -1.47 25.38
C GLY A 137 -11.08 -0.75 24.08
N TRP A 138 -11.55 0.50 23.97
CA TRP A 138 -11.38 1.34 22.80
C TRP A 138 -9.97 1.94 22.73
N VAL A 139 -9.49 2.21 21.52
CA VAL A 139 -8.18 2.82 21.26
C VAL A 139 -8.15 4.29 21.71
N ASN A 140 -9.29 4.97 21.68
CA ASN A 140 -9.47 6.32 22.25
C ASN A 140 -10.83 6.43 22.97
N GLU A 141 -10.98 7.40 23.88
CA GLU A 141 -12.23 7.61 24.64
C GLU A 141 -13.35 8.18 23.75
N THR A 142 -13.03 9.00 22.75
CA THR A 142 -13.98 9.57 21.77
C THR A 142 -14.75 8.52 20.95
N THR A 143 -14.18 7.33 20.73
CA THR A 143 -14.81 6.25 19.94
C THR A 143 -15.83 5.43 20.75
N LYS A 144 -15.99 5.70 22.05
CA LYS A 144 -17.10 5.13 22.83
C LYS A 144 -18.45 5.78 22.49
N ASP A 145 -18.43 7.02 22.01
CA ASP A 145 -19.62 7.88 21.93
C ASP A 145 -20.14 8.11 20.49
N ASP A 146 -19.51 7.51 19.48
CA ASP A 146 -19.91 7.48 18.05
C ASP A 146 -20.65 6.18 17.68
#